data_AF-A0A518DFP0-F1
#
_entry.id   AF-A0A518DFP0-F1
#
_cell.length_a   1.000
_cell.length_b   1.000
_cell.length_c   1.000
_cell.angle_alpha   90.00
_cell.angle_beta   90.00
_cell.angle_gamma   90.00
#
_symmetry.space_group_name_H-M   'P 1'
#
loop_
_entity.id
_entity.type
_entity.pdbx_description
1 polymer ?
#
loop_
_entity_poly.entity_id
_entity_poly.type
_entity_poly.pdbx_seq_one_letter_code
_entity_poly.pdbx_strand_id
1 'polypeptide(L)' 'MPENATLVRLPPYSPELNPIENLWRHLKSCFWSNRAYADYDALEAAAMAAWRVAVPDQDLVRSVCAAPYLDRATSN' A
#
# COMPACT_ATOMS: atom_id res chain seq x y z
N MET A 1 -20.23 8.41 -4.64
CA MET A 1 -19.15 7.56 -5.17
C MET A 1 -19.19 7.65 -6.68
N PRO A 2 -18.05 7.68 -7.38
CA PRO A 2 -18.05 7.66 -8.85
C PRO A 2 -18.80 6.43 -9.37
N GLU A 3 -19.60 6.58 -10.43
CA GLU A 3 -20.37 5.47 -11.01
C GLU A 3 -19.47 4.36 -11.57
N ASN A 4 -18.21 4.67 -11.86
CA ASN A 4 -17.20 3.75 -12.39
C ASN A 4 -16.34 3.07 -11.30
N ALA A 5 -16.68 3.21 -10.02
CA ALA A 5 -15.92 2.62 -8.92
C ALA A 5 -16.75 1.56 -8.20
N THR A 6 -16.26 0.32 -8.18
CA THR A 6 -16.87 -0.78 -7.43
C THR A 6 -16.24 -0.88 -6.04
N LEU A 7 -17.06 -0.94 -4.99
CA LEU A 7 -16.57 -1.17 -3.63
C LEU A 7 -16.35 -2.66 -3.39
N VAL A 8 -15.12 -3.01 -3.03
CA VAL A 8 -14.78 -4.33 -2.51
C VAL A 8 -14.96 -4.32 -1.00
N ARG A 9 -15.79 -5.22 -0.46
CA ARG A 9 -15.94 -5.40 0.99
C ARG A 9 -14.93 -6.42 1.47
N LEU A 10 -14.10 -6.02 2.43
CA LEU A 10 -13.17 -6.91 3.12
C LEU A 10 -13.79 -7.36 4.45
N PRO A 11 -13.52 -8.60 4.90
CA PRO A 11 -13.93 -9.04 6.22
C PRO A 11 -13.23 -8.21 7.30
N PRO A 12 -13.88 -8.00 8.45
CA PRO A 12 -13.30 -7.24 9.54
C PRO A 12 -12.03 -7.92 10.06
N TYR A 13 -11.04 -7.11 10.45
CA TYR A 13 -9.76 -7.57 11.03
C TYR A 13 -8.89 -8.44 10.12
N SER A 14 -9.04 -8.33 8.79
CA SER A 14 -8.21 -9.03 7.79
C SER A 14 -7.25 -8.10 7.03
N PRO A 15 -6.21 -7.54 7.67
CA PRO A 15 -5.23 -6.68 6.99
C PRO A 15 -4.47 -7.42 5.87
N GLU A 16 -4.35 -8.74 5.94
CA GLU A 16 -3.75 -9.59 4.91
C GLU A 16 -4.52 -9.56 3.58
N LEU A 17 -5.80 -9.18 3.61
CA LEU A 17 -6.64 -9.02 2.42
C LEU A 17 -6.69 -7.58 1.92
N ASN A 18 -5.97 -6.65 2.56
CA ASN A 18 -5.88 -5.27 2.09
C ASN A 18 -4.53 -5.06 1.37
N PRO A 19 -4.49 -4.93 0.04
CA PRO A 19 -3.24 -4.91 -0.71
C PRO A 19 -2.30 -3.75 -0.34
N ILE A 20 -2.85 -2.64 0.16
CA ILE A 20 -2.05 -1.51 0.63
C ILE A 20 -1.13 -1.89 1.81
N GLU A 21 -1.50 -2.89 2.62
CA GLU A 21 -0.68 -3.35 3.75
C GLU A 21 0.62 -4.01 3.27
N ASN A 22 0.61 -4.61 2.08
CA ASN A 22 1.84 -5.13 1.46
C ASN A 22 2.77 -3.98 1.04
N LEU A 23 2.21 -2.88 0.49
CA LEU A 23 2.98 -1.69 0.16
C LEU A 23 3.58 -1.06 1.43
N TRP A 24 2.79 -0.96 2.51
CA TRP A 24 3.30 -0.49 3.80
C TRP A 24 4.41 -1.37 4.35
N ARG A 25 4.31 -2.69 4.19
CA ARG A 25 5.37 -3.62 4.57
C ARG A 25 6.64 -3.37 3.77
N HIS A 26 6.53 -3.23 2.44
CA HIS A 26 7.64 -2.92 1.55
C HIS A 26 8.34 -1.60 1.94
N LEU A 27 7.57 -0.54 2.16
CA LEU A 27 8.11 0.76 2.55
C LEU A 27 8.85 0.69 3.90
N LYS A 28 8.26 0.01 4.90
CA LYS A 28 8.89 -0.23 6.20
C LYS A 28 10.18 -1.02 6.09
N SER A 29 10.25 -2.07 5.26
CA SER A 29 11.46 -2.87 5.12
C SER A 29 12.57 -2.15 4.35
N CYS A 30 12.23 -1.40 3.30
CA CYS A 30 13.20 -0.86 2.36
C CYS A 30 13.67 0.57 2.70
N PHE A 31 12.80 1.41 3.28
CA PHE A 31 13.10 2.83 3.47
C PHE A 31 13.18 3.26 4.94
N TRP A 32 12.39 2.63 5.81
CA TRP A 32 12.23 3.06 7.20
C TRP A 32 12.80 2.08 8.23
N SER A 33 13.44 1.00 7.78
CA SER A 33 14.01 -0.01 8.67
C SER A 33 15.16 0.57 9.49
N ASN A 34 15.18 0.27 10.79
CA ASN A 34 16.23 0.67 11.74
C ASN A 34 16.49 2.19 11.77
N ARG A 35 15.47 3.02 11.57
CA ARG A 35 15.56 4.49 11.66
C ARG A 35 14.71 5.02 12.80
N ALA A 36 15.26 6.01 13.50
CA ALA A 36 14.52 6.89 14.41
C ALA A 36 14.47 8.29 13.81
N TYR A 37 13.37 9.00 14.04
CA TYR A 37 13.16 10.36 13.54
C TYR A 37 13.15 11.33 14.72
N ALA A 38 13.75 12.51 14.53
CA ALA A 38 13.90 13.50 15.60
C ALA A 38 12.55 14.12 16.00
N ASP A 39 11.68 14.34 15.01
CA ASP A 39 10.36 14.94 15.16
C ASP A 39 9.40 14.43 14.07
N TYR A 40 8.18 14.95 14.09
CA TYR A 40 7.15 14.62 13.10
C TYR A 40 7.55 15.03 11.69
N ASP A 41 8.12 16.23 11.51
CA ASP A 41 8.46 16.77 10.21
C ASP A 41 9.53 15.90 9.52
N ALA A 42 10.51 15.39 10.28
CA ALA A 42 11.51 14.45 9.79
C ALA A 42 10.89 13.11 9.37
N LEU A 43 9.90 12.61 10.12
CA LEU A 43 9.15 11.39 9.79
C LEU A 43 8.33 11.60 8.51
N GLU A 44 7.58 12.70 8.42
CA GLU A 44 6.75 13.03 7.25
C GLU A 44 7.62 13.18 6.00
N ALA A 45 8.74 13.90 6.09
CA ALA A 45 9.67 14.07 4.99
C ALA A 45 10.21 12.71 4.50
N ALA A 46 10.58 11.80 5.41
CA ALA A 46 11.05 10.47 5.06
C ALA A 46 9.95 9.59 4.45
N ALA A 47 8.71 9.73 4.93
CA ALA A 47 7.56 9.03 4.36
C ALA A 47 7.28 9.51 2.93
N MET A 48 7.27 10.82 2.72
CA MET A 48 7.06 11.43 1.40
C MET A 48 8.19 11.10 0.43
N ALA A 49 9.44 11.05 0.88
CA ALA A 49 10.57 10.67 0.05
C ALA A 49 10.43 9.22 -0.44
N ALA A 50 10.11 8.28 0.46
CA ALA A 50 9.90 6.88 0.11
C ALA A 50 8.70 6.72 -0.86
N TRP A 51 7.61 7.45 -0.60
CA TRP A 51 6.42 7.44 -1.46
C TRP A 51 6.71 7.92 -2.88
N ARG A 52 7.47 9.02 -3.03
CA ARG A 52 7.89 9.57 -4.33
C ARG A 52 8.80 8.64 -5.13
N VAL A 53 9.42 7.65 -4.49
CA VAL A 53 10.21 6.61 -5.17
C VAL A 53 9.34 5.40 -5.52
N ALA A 54 8.62 4.86 -4.54
CA ALA A 54 7.91 3.59 -4.70
C ALA A 54 6.63 3.68 -5.54
N VAL A 55 5.84 4.74 -5.39
CA VAL A 55 4.52 4.82 -6.05
C VAL A 55 4.58 5.10 -7.55
N PRO A 56 5.53 5.91 -8.06
CA PRO A 56 5.70 6.04 -9.50
C PRO A 56 6.19 4.76 -10.19
N ASP A 57 6.82 3.82 -9.46
CA ASP A 57 7.21 2.52 -9.99
C ASP A 57 5.97 1.61 -10.13
N GLN A 58 5.42 1.60 -11.34
CA GLN A 58 4.21 0.83 -11.64
C GLN A 58 4.41 -0.68 -11.54
N ASP A 59 5.61 -1.19 -11.80
CA ASP A 59 5.88 -2.62 -11.75
C ASP A 59 5.96 -3.09 -10.30
N LEU A 60 6.62 -2.30 -9.44
CA LEU A 60 6.61 -2.52 -8.01
C LEU A 60 5.19 -2.47 -7.43
N VAL A 61 4.43 -1.40 -7.73
CA VAL A 61 3.06 -1.25 -7.19
C VAL A 61 2.18 -2.39 -7.67
N ARG A 62 2.25 -2.78 -8.94
CA ARG A 62 1.48 -3.90 -9.50
C ARG A 62 1.83 -5.22 -8.82
N SER A 63 3.12 -5.45 -8.56
CA SER A 63 3.60 -6.67 -7.91
C SER A 63 3.18 -6.74 -6.44
N VAL A 64 3.42 -5.67 -5.69
CA VAL A 64 3.24 -5.64 -4.23
C VAL A 64 1.77 -5.56 -3.84
N CYS A 65 0.97 -4.81 -4.60
CA CYS A 65 -0.47 -4.68 -4.37
C CYS A 65 -1.31 -5.70 -5.18
N ALA A 66 -0.70 -6.74 -5.76
CA ALA A 66 -1.44 -7.78 -6.46
C ALA A 66 -2.41 -8.49 -5.50
N ALA A 67 -3.67 -8.61 -5.92
CA ALA A 67 -4.74 -9.22 -5.13
C ALA A 67 -5.55 -10.22 -5.99
N PRO A 68 -4.94 -11.35 -6.41
CA PRO A 68 -5.56 -12.28 -7.37
C PRO A 68 -6.86 -12.92 -6.85
N TYR A 69 -7.09 -12.88 -5.53
CA TYR A 69 -8.35 -13.35 -4.93
C TYR A 69 -9.54 -12.42 -5.23
N LEU A 70 -9.30 -11.15 -5.60
CA LEU A 70 -10.37 -10.20 -5.95
C LEU A 70 -10.93 -10.43 -7.35
N ASP A 71 -10.17 -11.04 -8.26
CA ASP A 71 -10.62 -11.35 -9.63
C ASP A 71 -11.87 -12.24 -9.62
N ARG A 72 -11.96 -13.15 -8.64
CA ARG A 72 -13.13 -14.02 -8.43
C ARG A 72 -14.33 -13.30 -7.82
N ALA A 73 -14.09 -12.17 -7.14
CA ALA A 73 -15.13 -11.39 -6.48
C ALA A 73 -15.79 -10.37 -7.42
N THR A 74 -15.10 -9.96 -8.49
CA THR A 74 -15.59 -9.00 -9.50
C THR A 74 -16.08 -9.66 -10.79
N SER A 75 -15.86 -10.96 -10.97
CA SER A 75 -16.37 -11.73 -12.12
C SER A 75 -17.84 -12.12 -11.88
N ASN A 76 -18.77 -11.27 -12.29
CA ASN A 76 -20.19 -11.58 -12.40
C ASN A 76 -20.74 -11.03 -13.72
#